data_AF-A0A4S4H4Y5-F1
#
_entry.id   AF-A0A4S4H4Y5-F1
#
_cell.length_a   1.000
_cell.length_b   1.000
_cell.length_c   1.000
_cell.angle_alpha   90.00
_cell.angle_beta   90.00
_cell.angle_gamma   90.00
#
_symmetry.space_group_name_H-M   'P 1'
#
loop_
_entity.id
_entity.type
_entity.pdbx_description
1 polymer ?
#
loop_
_entity_poly.entity_id
_entity_poly.type
_entity_poly.pdbx_seq_one_letter_code
_entity_poly.pdbx_strand_id
1 'polypeptide(L)'
;DAARQTWDYAVMPPDGGFSEDIFVALIGARKPVLFIEGDGKNSIDAKLYPLIFTDYSVRSLGSCNRVIEATRTFNDLSAFHHLDSHGVVDRDRRDANEVGYLRQRKVFVPEVAEIENILMLENVIRAVAKNHNRNPDKVFKSVKQAIMGQFRRDLRKQALEHTRHRVKRLMEFRADGRFNNINALEEHIRNIVYEVKPRALYEQFCRDFNSYLANDDYKSVLRVYNQKSMVPHSNVAQLCGLQGKDAYIKDIISILRSNNKEASQIRQAVAECFGLSKTGAELKLDN
;
A
#
# COMPACT_ATOMS: atom_id res chain seq x y z
N ASP A 1 39.13 5.16 1.82
CA ASP A 1 39.09 6.49 1.16
C ASP A 1 39.39 7.71 2.02
N ALA A 2 39.21 7.72 3.35
CA ALA A 2 39.68 8.85 4.17
C ALA A 2 41.22 9.06 4.14
N ALA A 3 41.98 8.01 3.80
CA ALA A 3 43.44 8.05 3.71
C ALA A 3 43.98 8.66 2.39
N ARG A 4 43.13 8.95 1.40
CA ARG A 4 43.57 9.43 0.07
C ARG A 4 43.26 10.91 -0.22
N GLN A 5 42.66 11.66 0.72
CA GLN A 5 42.38 13.11 0.63
C GLN A 5 42.10 13.60 -0.81
N THR A 6 41.20 12.93 -1.52
CA THR A 6 40.85 13.26 -2.91
C THR A 6 39.47 13.88 -2.91
N TRP A 7 39.32 14.94 -2.12
CA TRP A 7 38.16 15.82 -2.19
C TRP A 7 38.59 17.07 -2.92
N ASP A 8 38.13 17.21 -4.15
CA ASP A 8 38.21 18.46 -4.90
C ASP A 8 37.01 19.31 -4.48
N TYR A 9 37.26 20.41 -3.78
CA TYR A 9 36.23 21.31 -3.28
C TYR A 9 36.57 22.76 -3.69
N ALA A 10 35.54 23.50 -4.08
CA ALA A 10 35.65 24.91 -4.41
C ALA A 10 34.89 25.73 -3.36
N VAL A 11 35.53 26.80 -2.86
CA VAL A 11 34.89 27.76 -1.96
C VAL A 11 34.08 28.74 -2.81
N MET A 12 32.77 28.82 -2.56
CA MET A 12 31.92 29.74 -3.31
C MET A 12 32.16 31.19 -2.87
N PRO A 13 32.18 32.16 -3.81
CA PRO A 13 32.25 33.57 -3.47
C PRO A 13 31.02 33.98 -2.65
N PRO A 14 31.16 34.84 -1.62
CA PRO A 14 30.05 35.27 -0.76
C PRO A 14 28.90 35.96 -1.53
N ASP A 15 29.19 36.51 -2.71
CA ASP A 15 28.24 37.30 -3.51
C ASP A 15 27.89 36.62 -4.86
N GLY A 16 28.45 35.42 -5.10
CA GLY A 16 28.16 34.62 -6.28
C GLY A 16 26.92 33.77 -6.04
N GLY A 17 25.80 34.15 -6.64
CA GLY A 17 24.62 33.29 -6.67
C GLY A 17 24.95 31.90 -7.24
N PHE A 18 24.13 30.90 -6.93
CA PHE A 18 24.29 29.57 -7.53
C PHE A 18 24.24 29.68 -9.06
N SER A 19 25.20 29.07 -9.76
CA SER A 19 25.05 28.90 -11.21
C SER A 19 23.82 28.03 -11.45
N GLU A 20 23.13 28.26 -12.58
CA GLU A 20 21.93 27.50 -12.94
C GLU A 20 22.22 25.99 -12.96
N ASP A 21 23.43 25.59 -13.37
CA ASP A 21 23.90 24.21 -13.37
C ASP A 21 24.05 23.61 -11.95
N ILE A 22 24.57 24.37 -10.98
CA ILE A 22 24.66 23.92 -9.57
C ILE A 22 23.25 23.86 -8.97
N PHE A 23 22.38 24.81 -9.30
CA PHE A 23 21.00 24.82 -8.85
C PHE A 23 20.22 23.63 -9.43
N VAL A 24 20.40 23.32 -10.72
CA VAL A 24 19.86 22.14 -11.40
C VAL A 24 20.46 20.85 -10.87
N ALA A 25 21.75 20.80 -10.54
CA ALA A 25 22.37 19.63 -9.91
C ALA A 25 21.85 19.41 -8.47
N LEU A 26 21.67 20.47 -7.70
CA LEU A 26 21.16 20.42 -6.33
C LEU A 26 19.65 20.10 -6.28
N ILE A 27 18.88 20.56 -7.27
CA ILE A 27 17.46 20.23 -7.46
C ILE A 27 17.31 18.82 -8.04
N GLY A 28 18.11 18.47 -9.05
CA GLY A 28 18.12 17.17 -9.74
C GLY A 28 18.62 16.02 -8.87
N ALA A 29 19.43 16.30 -7.84
CA ALA A 29 19.85 15.32 -6.84
C ALA A 29 18.75 14.96 -5.82
N ARG A 30 17.58 15.59 -5.86
CA ARG A 30 16.51 15.30 -4.90
C ARG A 30 15.73 14.06 -5.33
N LYS A 31 15.72 13.06 -4.46
CA LYS A 31 14.85 11.89 -4.58
C LYS A 31 13.38 12.32 -4.78
N PRO A 32 12.62 11.64 -5.65
CA PRO A 32 11.19 11.87 -5.79
C PRO A 32 10.47 11.77 -4.43
N VAL A 33 9.40 12.55 -4.25
CA VAL A 33 8.65 12.56 -2.99
C VAL A 33 7.61 11.45 -3.01
N LEU A 34 7.55 10.66 -1.94
CA LEU A 34 6.51 9.65 -1.74
C LEU A 34 5.58 10.06 -0.60
N PHE A 35 4.37 10.45 -0.94
CA PHE A 35 3.35 10.81 0.02
C PHE A 35 2.65 9.57 0.58
N ILE A 36 2.55 9.45 1.89
CA ILE A 36 1.92 8.32 2.58
C ILE A 36 0.83 8.83 3.53
N GLU A 37 -0.15 7.99 3.86
CA GLU A 37 -1.20 8.35 4.82
C GLU A 37 -0.67 8.47 6.26
N GLY A 38 -1.40 9.24 7.09
CA GLY A 38 -1.17 9.34 8.54
C GLY A 38 -0.40 10.58 9.01
N ASP A 39 -0.13 10.63 10.32
CA ASP A 39 0.50 11.76 11.03
C ASP A 39 2.03 11.62 11.20
N GLY A 40 2.60 10.54 10.66
CA GLY A 40 4.04 10.30 10.57
C GLY A 40 4.76 9.87 11.86
N LYS A 41 4.07 9.76 13.01
CA LYS A 41 4.76 9.54 14.30
C LYS A 41 4.71 8.11 14.82
N ASN A 42 3.65 7.33 14.55
CA ASN A 42 3.52 5.99 15.12
C ASN A 42 2.93 4.91 14.20
N SER A 43 2.58 5.21 12.95
CA SER A 43 2.10 4.17 12.02
C SER A 43 3.23 3.23 11.60
N ILE A 44 2.86 1.98 11.32
CA ILE A 44 3.77 0.97 10.76
C ILE A 44 4.33 1.49 9.43
N ASP A 45 3.49 2.18 8.68
CA ASP A 45 3.71 2.74 7.33
C ASP A 45 4.87 3.72 7.31
N ALA A 46 4.91 4.64 8.28
CA ALA A 46 5.99 5.62 8.42
C ALA A 46 7.35 4.97 8.71
N LYS A 47 7.38 3.76 9.28
CA LYS A 47 8.60 3.00 9.57
C LYS A 47 8.97 2.05 8.44
N LEU A 48 7.97 1.48 7.77
CA LEU A 48 8.14 0.46 6.75
C LEU A 48 8.50 1.07 5.39
N TYR A 49 7.77 2.09 4.94
CA TYR A 49 7.95 2.67 3.61
C TYR A 49 9.36 3.22 3.34
N PRO A 50 10.03 3.94 4.28
CA PRO A 50 11.39 4.41 4.04
C PRO A 50 12.42 3.29 3.82
N LEU A 51 12.16 2.08 4.35
CA LEU A 51 13.04 0.92 4.21
C LEU A 51 12.83 0.14 2.90
N ILE A 52 11.68 0.37 2.26
CA ILE A 52 11.26 -0.32 1.03
C ILE A 52 11.48 0.59 -0.18
N PHE A 53 11.03 1.83 -0.09
CA PHE A 53 11.17 2.87 -1.10
C PHE A 53 12.42 3.71 -0.83
N THR A 54 13.58 3.08 -0.84
CA THR A 54 14.86 3.74 -0.51
C THR A 54 15.21 4.87 -1.48
N ASP A 55 14.64 4.85 -2.68
CA ASP A 55 14.88 5.84 -3.74
C ASP A 55 13.92 7.04 -3.66
N TYR A 56 13.02 7.05 -2.68
CA TYR A 56 12.06 8.13 -2.45
C TYR A 56 12.31 8.88 -1.14
N SER A 57 11.92 10.15 -1.08
CA SER A 57 11.76 10.89 0.16
C SER A 57 10.34 10.72 0.69
N VAL A 58 10.16 9.92 1.73
CA VAL A 58 8.82 9.61 2.29
C VAL A 58 8.30 10.77 3.16
N ARG A 59 7.06 11.20 2.90
CA ARG A 59 6.36 12.28 3.62
C ARG A 59 4.94 11.87 3.98
N SER A 60 4.60 11.94 5.26
CA SER A 60 3.23 11.64 5.72
C SER A 60 2.29 12.82 5.51
N LEU A 61 1.11 12.54 4.95
CA LEU A 61 0.00 13.45 4.79
C LEU A 61 -1.22 12.83 5.47
N GLY A 62 -1.88 13.62 6.31
CA GLY A 62 -2.87 13.11 7.27
C GLY A 62 -3.92 12.13 6.74
N SER A 63 -4.43 12.30 5.51
CA SER A 63 -5.49 11.44 4.95
C SER A 63 -5.23 11.01 3.51
N CYS A 64 -5.81 9.86 3.09
CA CYS A 64 -5.86 9.37 1.72
C CYS A 64 -6.17 10.48 0.69
N ASN A 65 -7.20 11.31 0.94
CA ASN A 65 -7.58 12.38 0.01
C ASN A 65 -6.46 13.41 -0.16
N ARG A 66 -5.77 13.76 0.93
CA ARG A 66 -4.61 14.66 0.87
C ARG A 66 -3.44 14.04 0.13
N VAL A 67 -3.20 12.74 0.28
CA VAL A 67 -2.17 12.03 -0.50
C VAL A 67 -2.47 12.12 -2.00
N ILE A 68 -3.70 11.81 -2.41
CA ILE A 68 -4.11 11.86 -3.82
C ILE A 68 -4.03 13.29 -4.37
N GLU A 69 -4.54 14.27 -3.63
CA GLU A 69 -4.53 15.67 -4.02
C GLU A 69 -3.11 16.22 -4.10
N ALA A 70 -2.27 15.98 -3.09
CA ALA A 70 -0.89 16.44 -3.10
C ALA A 70 -0.08 15.81 -4.24
N THR A 71 -0.23 14.49 -4.45
CA THR A 71 0.43 13.79 -5.57
C THR A 71 0.03 14.42 -6.90
N ARG A 72 -1.26 14.70 -7.10
CA ARG A 72 -1.75 15.36 -8.30
C ARG A 72 -1.18 16.78 -8.44
N THR A 73 -1.32 17.61 -7.42
CA THR A 73 -0.90 19.02 -7.46
C THR A 73 0.60 19.17 -7.68
N PHE A 74 1.42 18.33 -7.04
CA PHE A 74 2.87 18.33 -7.28
C PHE A 74 3.18 17.94 -8.74
N ASN A 75 2.55 16.89 -9.26
CA ASN A 75 2.76 16.51 -10.66
C ASN A 75 2.26 17.58 -11.65
N ASP A 76 1.15 18.26 -11.36
CA ASP A 76 0.63 19.36 -12.19
C ASP A 76 1.57 20.58 -12.17
N LEU A 77 2.33 20.78 -11.09
CA LEU A 77 3.32 21.85 -10.92
C LEU A 77 4.75 21.44 -11.32
N SER A 78 4.93 20.34 -12.05
CA SER A 78 6.26 19.86 -12.46
C SER A 78 7.05 20.85 -13.32
N ALA A 79 6.37 21.84 -13.93
CA ALA A 79 7.00 22.95 -14.63
C ALA A 79 7.71 23.93 -13.69
N PHE A 80 7.30 24.02 -12.43
CA PHE A 80 7.90 24.89 -11.40
C PHE A 80 8.93 24.16 -10.53
N HIS A 81 8.86 22.82 -10.45
CA HIS A 81 9.83 22.00 -9.75
C HIS A 81 10.11 20.71 -10.55
N HIS A 82 11.38 20.39 -10.81
CA HIS A 82 11.76 19.14 -11.50
C HIS A 82 11.63 17.87 -10.63
N LEU A 83 10.88 17.96 -9.53
CA LEU A 83 10.64 16.88 -8.58
C LEU A 83 9.41 16.06 -8.99
N ASP A 84 9.63 14.77 -9.23
CA ASP A 84 8.55 13.81 -9.39
C ASP A 84 7.93 13.45 -8.02
N SER A 85 6.64 13.13 -8.01
CA SER A 85 5.93 12.73 -6.79
C SER A 85 5.01 11.54 -7.01
N HIS A 86 4.94 10.70 -6.00
CA HIS A 86 4.08 9.53 -5.97
C HIS A 86 3.31 9.50 -4.64
N GLY A 87 2.16 8.86 -4.64
CA GLY A 87 1.37 8.60 -3.43
C GLY A 87 1.35 7.12 -3.10
N VAL A 88 1.12 6.76 -1.84
CA VAL A 88 0.73 5.42 -1.43
C VAL A 88 -0.58 5.49 -0.66
N VAL A 89 -1.55 4.69 -1.08
CA VAL A 89 -2.89 4.62 -0.49
C VAL A 89 -3.28 3.15 -0.33
N ASP A 90 -3.94 2.81 0.79
CA ASP A 90 -4.44 1.46 1.02
C ASP A 90 -5.49 1.07 -0.02
N ARG A 91 -5.55 -0.22 -0.37
CA ARG A 91 -6.58 -0.69 -1.31
C ARG A 91 -7.98 -0.60 -0.71
N ASP A 92 -8.08 -0.83 0.60
CA ASP A 92 -9.33 -0.98 1.34
C ASP A 92 -10.30 -1.95 0.65
N ARG A 93 -11.42 -1.40 0.18
CA ARG A 93 -12.53 -2.09 -0.50
C ARG A 93 -12.77 -1.50 -1.88
N ARG A 94 -11.74 -0.84 -2.45
CA ARG A 94 -11.77 -0.26 -3.80
C ARG A 94 -11.78 -1.36 -4.84
N ASP A 95 -12.55 -1.15 -5.90
CA ASP A 95 -12.58 -2.08 -7.03
C ASP A 95 -11.37 -1.89 -7.97
N ALA A 96 -11.25 -2.74 -8.99
CA ALA A 96 -10.15 -2.66 -9.94
C ALA A 96 -10.13 -1.35 -10.76
N ASN A 97 -11.29 -0.75 -11.03
CA ASN A 97 -11.38 0.50 -11.80
C ASN A 97 -10.89 1.68 -10.95
N GLU A 98 -11.30 1.74 -9.68
CA GLU A 98 -10.83 2.75 -8.73
C GLU A 98 -9.32 2.64 -8.51
N VAL A 99 -8.81 1.41 -8.37
CA VAL A 99 -7.37 1.15 -8.25
C VAL A 99 -6.62 1.58 -9.53
N GLY A 100 -7.15 1.24 -10.71
CA GLY A 100 -6.57 1.64 -11.99
C GLY A 100 -6.50 3.16 -12.15
N TYR A 101 -7.57 3.87 -11.78
CA TYR A 101 -7.61 5.32 -11.79
C TYR A 101 -6.55 5.96 -10.88
N LEU A 102 -6.33 5.41 -9.68
CA LEU A 102 -5.30 5.88 -8.76
C LEU A 102 -3.89 5.64 -9.32
N ARG A 103 -3.63 4.45 -9.87
CA ARG A 103 -2.34 4.09 -10.47
C ARG A 103 -1.96 5.00 -11.65
N GLN A 104 -2.93 5.33 -12.51
CA GLN A 104 -2.73 6.29 -13.61
C GLN A 104 -2.29 7.68 -13.14
N ARG A 105 -2.56 8.03 -11.87
CA ARG A 105 -2.17 9.30 -11.25
C ARG A 105 -0.93 9.17 -10.35
N LYS A 106 -0.08 8.17 -10.61
CA LYS A 106 1.14 7.89 -9.83
C LYS A 106 0.87 7.62 -8.35
N VAL A 107 -0.31 7.11 -8.02
CA VAL A 107 -0.63 6.62 -6.67
C VAL A 107 -0.49 5.11 -6.65
N PHE A 108 0.51 4.62 -5.92
CA PHE A 108 0.69 3.22 -5.65
C PHE A 108 -0.40 2.70 -4.72
N VAL A 109 -1.01 1.59 -5.12
CA VAL A 109 -2.01 0.87 -4.32
C VAL A 109 -1.58 -0.58 -4.24
N PRO A 110 -1.42 -1.15 -3.04
CA PRO A 110 -0.96 -2.53 -2.89
C PRO A 110 -2.03 -3.53 -3.35
N GLU A 111 -1.60 -4.72 -3.76
CA GLU A 111 -2.47 -5.87 -4.05
C GLU A 111 -2.96 -6.60 -2.77
N VAL A 112 -2.91 -5.91 -1.63
CA VAL A 112 -3.51 -6.32 -0.35
C VAL A 112 -4.49 -5.27 0.14
N ALA A 113 -5.45 -5.65 0.98
CA ALA A 113 -6.52 -4.75 1.45
C ALA A 113 -5.99 -3.58 2.30
N GLU A 114 -5.07 -3.88 3.23
CA GLU A 114 -4.43 -2.90 4.13
C GLU A 114 -2.93 -3.13 4.12
N ILE A 115 -2.15 -2.10 4.40
CA ILE A 115 -0.70 -2.17 4.52
C ILE A 115 -0.20 -3.23 5.53
N GLU A 116 -0.89 -3.46 6.66
CA GLU A 116 -0.50 -4.52 7.60
C GLU A 116 -0.57 -5.92 6.99
N ASN A 117 -1.39 -6.12 5.96
CA ASN A 117 -1.50 -7.40 5.26
C ASN A 117 -0.20 -7.73 4.48
N ILE A 118 0.62 -6.72 4.16
CA ILE A 118 1.94 -6.94 3.54
C ILE A 118 2.84 -7.80 4.45
N LEU A 119 2.70 -7.65 5.77
CA LEU A 119 3.44 -8.47 6.76
C LEU A 119 3.03 -9.95 6.69
N MET A 120 1.87 -10.25 6.11
CA MET A 120 1.33 -11.60 5.96
C MET A 120 1.58 -12.19 4.58
N LEU A 121 2.34 -11.53 3.70
CA LEU A 121 2.74 -12.12 2.43
C LEU A 121 3.58 -13.38 2.65
N GLU A 122 3.39 -14.38 1.79
CA GLU A 122 4.08 -15.67 1.88
C GLU A 122 5.60 -15.51 2.00
N ASN A 123 6.19 -14.72 1.10
CA ASN A 123 7.63 -14.49 1.06
C ASN A 123 8.14 -13.75 2.31
N VAL A 124 7.32 -12.88 2.91
CA VAL A 124 7.67 -12.16 4.15
C VAL A 124 7.67 -13.11 5.34
N ILE A 125 6.61 -13.91 5.50
CA ILE A 125 6.51 -14.92 6.56
C ILE A 125 7.68 -15.91 6.47
N ARG A 126 7.98 -16.39 5.26
CA ARG A 126 9.07 -17.33 5.01
C ARG A 126 10.43 -16.73 5.34
N ALA A 127 10.68 -15.47 4.99
CA ALA A 127 11.94 -14.78 5.29
C ALA A 127 12.15 -14.63 6.81
N VAL A 128 11.11 -14.22 7.54
CA VAL A 128 11.18 -14.12 9.01
C VAL A 128 11.39 -15.49 9.65
N ALA A 129 10.68 -16.53 9.19
CA ALA A 129 10.86 -17.89 9.69
C ALA A 129 12.31 -18.39 9.50
N LYS A 130 12.91 -18.14 8.33
CA LYS A 130 14.33 -18.48 8.06
C LYS A 130 15.28 -17.75 8.99
N ASN A 131 15.06 -16.44 9.21
CA ASN A 131 15.89 -15.62 10.09
C ASN A 131 15.93 -16.16 11.54
N HIS A 132 14.85 -16.80 11.98
CA HIS A 132 14.73 -17.44 13.30
C HIS A 132 15.00 -18.96 13.30
N ASN A 133 15.64 -19.50 12.25
CA ASN A 133 15.94 -20.93 12.12
C ASN A 133 14.70 -21.85 12.25
N ARG A 134 13.52 -21.35 11.84
CA ARG A 134 12.28 -22.12 11.76
C ARG A 134 12.07 -22.65 10.35
N ASN A 135 11.32 -23.75 10.22
CA ASN A 135 10.98 -24.31 8.91
C ASN A 135 9.95 -23.41 8.20
N PRO A 136 10.31 -22.75 7.06
CA PRO A 136 9.46 -21.75 6.43
C PRO A 136 8.15 -22.33 5.86
N ASP A 137 8.20 -23.53 5.29
CA ASP A 137 7.02 -24.20 4.73
C ASP A 137 6.01 -24.57 5.81
N LYS A 138 6.49 -25.10 6.94
CA LYS A 138 5.62 -25.44 8.08
C LYS A 138 4.97 -24.19 8.67
N VAL A 139 5.76 -23.15 8.91
CA VAL A 139 5.25 -21.88 9.46
C VAL A 139 4.21 -21.27 8.52
N PHE A 140 4.53 -21.13 7.23
CA PHE A 140 3.60 -20.55 6.27
C PHE A 140 2.31 -21.37 6.15
N LYS A 141 2.40 -22.70 6.08
CA LYS A 141 1.21 -23.58 6.03
C LYS A 141 0.29 -23.35 7.22
N SER A 142 0.83 -23.29 8.44
CA SER A 142 0.04 -23.03 9.65
C SER A 142 -0.59 -21.64 9.65
N VAL A 143 0.16 -20.61 9.26
CA VAL A 143 -0.35 -19.22 9.18
C VAL A 143 -1.44 -19.11 8.11
N LYS A 144 -1.23 -19.68 6.92
CA LYS A 144 -2.21 -19.73 5.84
C LYS A 144 -3.50 -20.38 6.32
N GLN A 145 -3.44 -21.55 6.97
CA GLN A 145 -4.62 -22.22 7.50
C GLN A 145 -5.37 -21.37 8.54
N ALA A 146 -4.65 -20.67 9.43
CA ALA A 146 -5.25 -19.79 10.43
C ALA A 146 -6.01 -18.63 9.77
N ILE A 147 -5.40 -17.95 8.79
CA ILE A 147 -6.02 -16.83 8.07
C ILE A 147 -7.21 -17.29 7.24
N MET A 148 -7.07 -18.38 6.48
CA MET A 148 -8.17 -18.94 5.67
C MET A 148 -9.35 -19.34 6.58
N GLY A 149 -9.07 -19.87 7.77
CA GLY A 149 -10.07 -20.17 8.78
C GLY A 149 -10.76 -18.92 9.35
N GLN A 150 -10.02 -17.85 9.61
CA GLN A 150 -10.58 -16.56 10.04
C GLN A 150 -11.45 -15.94 8.96
N PHE A 151 -10.95 -15.86 7.73
CA PHE A 151 -11.68 -15.32 6.60
C PHE A 151 -12.98 -16.08 6.35
N ARG A 152 -12.98 -17.43 6.48
CA ARG A 152 -14.20 -18.23 6.40
C ARG A 152 -15.26 -17.83 7.43
N ARG A 153 -14.86 -17.54 8.67
CA ARG A 153 -15.79 -17.09 9.72
C ARG A 153 -16.31 -15.69 9.44
N ASP A 154 -15.44 -14.81 8.94
CA ASP A 154 -15.78 -13.40 8.70
C ASP A 154 -16.38 -13.14 7.32
N LEU A 155 -16.51 -14.16 6.45
CA LEU A 155 -16.85 -14.01 5.03
C LEU A 155 -18.07 -13.13 4.81
N ARG A 156 -19.18 -13.41 5.50
CA ARG A 156 -20.43 -12.66 5.36
C ARG A 156 -20.28 -11.22 5.86
N LYS A 157 -19.58 -11.01 6.97
CA LYS A 157 -19.28 -9.68 7.50
C LYS A 157 -18.45 -8.87 6.49
N GLN A 158 -17.40 -9.48 5.94
CA GLN A 158 -16.56 -8.84 4.93
C GLN A 158 -17.38 -8.52 3.67
N ALA A 159 -18.19 -9.46 3.17
CA ALA A 159 -19.04 -9.24 2.02
C ALA A 159 -20.02 -8.07 2.24
N LEU A 160 -20.58 -7.95 3.45
CA LEU A 160 -21.45 -6.83 3.81
C LEU A 160 -20.69 -5.49 3.83
N GLU A 161 -19.50 -5.42 4.42
CA GLU A 161 -18.70 -4.19 4.42
C GLU A 161 -18.26 -3.78 3.01
N HIS A 162 -17.88 -4.74 2.14
CA HIS A 162 -17.61 -4.48 0.72
C HIS A 162 -18.85 -3.97 -0.02
N THR A 163 -20.01 -4.56 0.25
CA THR A 163 -21.30 -4.10 -0.30
C THR A 163 -21.60 -2.68 0.16
N ARG A 164 -21.48 -2.40 1.46
CA ARG A 164 -21.70 -1.07 2.04
C ARG A 164 -20.78 -0.03 1.40
N HIS A 165 -19.49 -0.36 1.24
CA HIS A 165 -18.53 0.53 0.58
C HIS A 165 -18.94 0.81 -0.87
N ARG A 166 -19.25 -0.23 -1.64
CA ARG A 166 -19.70 -0.10 -3.04
C ARG A 166 -20.97 0.75 -3.16
N VAL A 167 -21.97 0.50 -2.32
CA VAL A 167 -23.22 1.27 -2.29
C VAL A 167 -22.96 2.73 -1.96
N LYS A 168 -22.13 3.01 -0.94
CA LYS A 168 -21.76 4.37 -0.57
C LYS A 168 -21.14 5.14 -1.75
N ARG A 169 -20.19 4.53 -2.45
CA ARG A 169 -19.51 5.13 -3.61
C ARG A 169 -20.46 5.38 -4.78
N LEU A 170 -21.34 4.44 -5.09
CA LEU A 170 -22.35 4.61 -6.12
C LEU A 170 -23.34 5.73 -5.75
N MET A 171 -23.73 5.83 -4.47
CA MET A 171 -24.57 6.92 -3.98
C MET A 171 -23.89 8.29 -4.10
N GLU A 172 -22.60 8.40 -3.74
CA GLU A 172 -21.82 9.63 -3.93
C GLU A 172 -21.88 10.11 -5.39
N PHE A 173 -21.61 9.21 -6.35
CA PHE A 173 -21.64 9.54 -7.78
C PHE A 173 -23.05 9.90 -8.30
N ARG A 174 -24.08 9.20 -7.83
CA ARG A 174 -25.47 9.40 -8.27
C ARG A 174 -26.09 10.67 -7.69
N ALA A 175 -25.73 11.03 -6.45
CA ALA A 175 -26.20 12.25 -5.81
C ALA A 175 -25.65 13.52 -6.47
N ASP A 176 -24.47 13.45 -7.11
CA ASP A 176 -23.87 14.55 -7.89
C ASP A 176 -24.58 14.83 -9.24
N GLY A 177 -25.67 14.11 -9.53
CA GLY A 177 -26.51 14.35 -10.71
C GLY A 177 -27.10 15.76 -10.71
N ARG A 178 -27.17 16.39 -11.90
CA ARG A 178 -27.90 17.65 -12.08
C ARG A 178 -29.37 17.35 -12.30
N PHE A 179 -30.24 17.85 -11.42
CA PHE A 179 -31.68 17.69 -11.51
C PHE A 179 -32.35 19.01 -11.86
N ASN A 180 -33.32 18.97 -12.77
CA ASN A 180 -34.03 20.17 -13.23
C ASN A 180 -35.09 20.67 -12.23
N ASN A 181 -35.54 19.82 -11.31
CA ASN A 181 -36.49 20.15 -10.25
C ASN A 181 -36.44 19.13 -9.10
N ILE A 182 -37.10 19.44 -7.98
CA ILE A 182 -37.12 18.59 -6.77
C ILE A 182 -37.80 17.24 -7.00
N ASN A 183 -38.86 17.18 -7.81
CA ASN A 183 -39.57 15.93 -8.10
C ASN A 183 -38.66 14.91 -8.80
N ALA A 184 -37.84 15.37 -9.74
CA ALA A 184 -36.86 14.54 -10.44
C ALA A 184 -35.79 13.99 -9.48
N LEU A 185 -35.34 14.79 -8.51
CA LEU A 185 -34.40 14.34 -7.48
C LEU A 185 -35.05 13.28 -6.56
N GLU A 186 -36.27 13.51 -6.10
CA GLU A 186 -36.99 12.56 -5.23
C GLU A 186 -37.28 11.23 -5.93
N GLU A 187 -37.65 11.26 -7.21
CA GLU A 187 -37.84 10.06 -8.02
C GLU A 187 -36.53 9.30 -8.21
N HIS A 188 -35.43 10.02 -8.49
CA HIS A 188 -34.11 9.41 -8.58
C HIS A 188 -33.71 8.70 -7.28
N ILE A 189 -33.83 9.38 -6.13
CA ILE A 189 -33.49 8.79 -4.82
C ILE A 189 -34.30 7.51 -4.55
N ARG A 190 -35.60 7.51 -4.85
CA ARG A 190 -36.46 6.33 -4.71
C ARG A 190 -35.99 5.18 -5.60
N ASN A 191 -35.41 5.48 -6.77
CA ASN A 191 -34.98 4.49 -7.75
C ASN A 191 -33.55 3.97 -7.55
N ILE A 192 -32.70 4.66 -6.77
CA ILE A 192 -31.29 4.27 -6.53
C ILE A 192 -31.16 2.82 -6.07
N VAL A 193 -32.05 2.33 -5.21
CA VAL A 193 -31.96 0.95 -4.68
C VAL A 193 -32.13 -0.09 -5.81
N TYR A 194 -32.98 0.18 -6.79
CA TYR A 194 -33.20 -0.70 -7.94
C TYR A 194 -32.07 -0.64 -8.96
N GLU A 195 -31.35 0.49 -9.05
CA GLU A 195 -30.16 0.62 -9.87
C GLU A 195 -28.95 -0.07 -9.24
N VAL A 196 -28.68 0.21 -7.96
CA VAL A 196 -27.49 -0.27 -7.25
C VAL A 196 -27.60 -1.77 -6.93
N LYS A 197 -28.82 -2.28 -6.71
CA LYS A 197 -29.12 -3.68 -6.37
C LYS A 197 -28.21 -4.24 -5.25
N PRO A 198 -28.27 -3.68 -4.02
CA PRO A 198 -27.34 -4.05 -2.93
C PRO A 198 -27.31 -5.54 -2.62
N ARG A 199 -28.46 -6.23 -2.70
CA ARG A 199 -28.54 -7.67 -2.47
C ARG A 199 -27.75 -8.48 -3.51
N ALA A 200 -27.84 -8.11 -4.78
CA ALA A 200 -27.11 -8.79 -5.84
C ALA A 200 -25.59 -8.59 -5.68
N LEU A 201 -25.15 -7.39 -5.28
CA LEU A 201 -23.75 -7.10 -4.96
C LEU A 201 -23.25 -7.96 -3.79
N TYR A 202 -24.02 -8.03 -2.70
CA TYR A 202 -23.67 -8.86 -1.54
C TYR A 202 -23.55 -10.34 -1.90
N GLU A 203 -24.52 -10.87 -2.64
CA GLU A 203 -24.51 -12.26 -3.09
C GLU A 203 -23.33 -12.53 -4.04
N GLN A 204 -22.95 -11.57 -4.88
CA GLN A 204 -21.75 -11.65 -5.72
C GLN A 204 -20.48 -11.73 -4.88
N PHE A 205 -20.27 -10.80 -3.93
CA PHE A 205 -19.11 -10.86 -3.04
C PHE A 205 -19.04 -12.17 -2.26
N CYS A 206 -20.18 -12.70 -1.81
CA CYS A 206 -20.21 -14.00 -1.15
C CYS A 206 -19.76 -15.12 -2.09
N ARG A 207 -20.19 -15.13 -3.37
CA ARG A 207 -19.73 -16.12 -4.36
C ARG A 207 -18.23 -16.01 -4.60
N ASP A 208 -17.73 -14.79 -4.82
CA ASP A 208 -16.30 -14.53 -5.06
C ASP A 208 -15.45 -14.98 -3.87
N PHE A 209 -15.86 -14.63 -2.64
CA PHE A 209 -15.12 -14.98 -1.43
C PHE A 209 -15.13 -16.49 -1.14
N ASN A 210 -16.24 -17.17 -1.43
CA ASN A 210 -16.29 -18.63 -1.34
C ASN A 210 -15.38 -19.29 -2.40
N SER A 211 -15.30 -18.72 -3.61
CA SER A 211 -14.38 -19.19 -4.65
C SER A 211 -12.91 -19.09 -4.20
N TYR A 212 -12.52 -17.98 -3.56
CA TYR A 212 -11.16 -17.84 -3.01
C TYR A 212 -10.85 -18.91 -1.96
N LEU A 213 -11.81 -19.24 -1.09
CA LEU A 213 -11.67 -20.31 -0.10
C LEU A 213 -11.60 -21.70 -0.73
N ALA A 214 -12.41 -21.96 -1.76
CA ALA A 214 -12.45 -23.25 -2.45
C ALA A 214 -11.16 -23.53 -3.22
N ASN A 215 -10.57 -22.50 -3.82
CA ASN A 215 -9.34 -22.59 -4.60
C ASN A 215 -8.06 -22.43 -3.75
N ASP A 216 -8.20 -22.31 -2.43
CA ASP A 216 -7.10 -22.05 -1.50
C ASP A 216 -6.24 -20.82 -1.89
N ASP A 217 -6.90 -19.81 -2.48
CA ASP A 217 -6.29 -18.60 -3.04
C ASP A 217 -6.01 -17.55 -1.96
N TYR A 218 -4.88 -17.75 -1.29
CA TYR A 218 -4.39 -16.88 -0.22
C TYR A 218 -4.17 -15.43 -0.67
N LYS A 219 -3.69 -15.21 -1.91
CA LYS A 219 -3.40 -13.87 -2.41
C LYS A 219 -4.68 -13.06 -2.56
N SER A 220 -5.72 -13.66 -3.16
CA SER A 220 -7.02 -12.99 -3.27
C SER A 220 -7.67 -12.72 -1.92
N VAL A 221 -7.46 -13.59 -0.93
CA VAL A 221 -7.93 -13.33 0.44
C VAL A 221 -7.23 -12.11 1.04
N LEU A 222 -5.90 -12.02 0.97
CA LEU A 222 -5.18 -10.84 1.49
C LEU A 222 -5.59 -9.53 0.78
N ARG A 223 -6.00 -9.62 -0.49
CA ARG A 223 -6.49 -8.49 -1.31
C ARG A 223 -7.82 -7.91 -0.85
N VAL A 224 -8.70 -8.73 -0.26
CA VAL A 224 -10.06 -8.31 0.13
C VAL A 224 -10.29 -8.30 1.64
N TYR A 225 -9.42 -8.96 2.42
CA TYR A 225 -9.60 -9.12 3.85
C TYR A 225 -9.02 -7.94 4.62
N ASN A 226 -9.85 -6.92 4.84
CA ASN A 226 -9.53 -5.75 5.65
C ASN A 226 -9.85 -6.08 7.12
N GLN A 227 -8.81 -6.49 7.84
CA GLN A 227 -8.89 -6.93 9.24
C GLN A 227 -7.54 -6.66 9.96
N LYS A 228 -7.44 -5.50 10.60
CA LYS A 228 -6.26 -5.02 11.35
C LYS A 228 -5.71 -5.97 12.41
N SER A 229 -6.51 -6.94 12.86
CA SER A 229 -6.12 -7.95 13.85
C SER A 229 -5.63 -9.27 13.24
N MET A 230 -5.35 -9.34 11.94
CA MET A 230 -4.86 -10.56 11.30
C MET A 230 -3.52 -11.06 11.87
N VAL A 231 -2.53 -10.17 12.05
CA VAL A 231 -1.22 -10.52 12.62
C VAL A 231 -1.35 -11.18 14.00
N PRO A 232 -2.03 -10.58 15.01
CA PRO A 232 -2.13 -11.19 16.34
C PRO A 232 -2.94 -12.49 16.35
N HIS A 233 -4.01 -12.61 15.56
CA HIS A 233 -4.83 -13.83 15.58
C HIS A 233 -4.26 -14.99 14.75
N SER A 234 -3.27 -14.73 13.89
CA SER A 234 -2.64 -15.76 13.04
C SER A 234 -1.55 -16.58 13.75
N ASN A 235 -1.15 -16.19 14.97
CA ASN A 235 -0.02 -16.75 15.73
C ASN A 235 1.32 -16.71 14.96
N VAL A 236 1.44 -15.90 13.90
CA VAL A 236 2.67 -15.81 13.07
C VAL A 236 3.91 -15.51 13.91
N ALA A 237 3.80 -14.62 14.89
CA ALA A 237 4.89 -14.28 15.79
C ALA A 237 5.38 -15.52 16.55
N GLN A 238 4.48 -16.24 17.23
CA GLN A 238 4.83 -17.42 18.01
C GLN A 238 5.39 -18.55 17.14
N LEU A 239 4.83 -18.74 15.95
CA LEU A 239 5.33 -19.74 14.98
C LEU A 239 6.74 -19.42 14.48
N CYS A 240 7.09 -18.13 14.40
CA CYS A 240 8.46 -17.67 14.12
C CYS A 240 9.36 -17.65 15.37
N GLY A 241 8.86 -17.95 16.57
CA GLY A 241 9.63 -17.89 17.83
C GLY A 241 9.67 -16.51 18.49
N LEU A 242 8.79 -15.60 18.08
CA LEU A 242 8.68 -14.23 18.57
C LEU A 242 7.47 -14.05 19.50
N GLN A 243 7.56 -13.09 20.42
CA GLN A 243 6.52 -12.83 21.40
C GLN A 243 5.61 -11.67 20.96
N GLY A 244 4.52 -12.01 20.28
CA GLY A 244 3.45 -11.07 19.93
C GLY A 244 3.69 -10.23 18.67
N LYS A 245 2.68 -9.41 18.33
CA LYS A 245 2.64 -8.58 17.10
C LYS A 245 3.82 -7.61 17.02
N ASP A 246 4.12 -6.90 18.11
CA ASP A 246 5.13 -5.85 18.10
C ASP A 246 6.55 -6.40 17.90
N ALA A 247 6.84 -7.57 18.45
CA ALA A 247 8.10 -8.26 18.22
C ALA A 247 8.25 -8.67 16.76
N TYR A 248 7.19 -9.18 16.13
CA TYR A 248 7.17 -9.54 14.71
C TYR A 248 7.43 -8.33 13.80
N ILE A 249 6.78 -7.19 14.06
CA ILE A 249 6.98 -5.96 13.28
C ILE A 249 8.41 -5.43 13.45
N LYS A 250 8.90 -5.37 14.70
CA LYS A 250 10.27 -4.91 15.00
C LYS A 250 11.32 -5.80 14.32
N ASP A 251 11.08 -7.11 14.29
CA ASP A 251 11.98 -8.07 13.65
C ASP A 251 12.03 -7.87 12.12
N ILE A 252 10.88 -7.69 11.46
CA ILE A 252 10.84 -7.35 10.03
C ILE A 252 11.60 -6.06 9.74
N ILE A 253 11.41 -5.02 10.56
CA ILE A 253 12.13 -3.76 10.44
C ILE A 253 13.65 -3.97 10.63
N SER A 254 14.05 -4.83 11.57
CA SER A 254 15.45 -5.16 11.84
C SER A 254 16.09 -5.88 10.63
N ILE A 255 15.40 -6.89 10.07
CA ILE A 255 15.83 -7.61 8.87
C ILE A 255 15.98 -6.63 7.70
N LEU A 256 15.00 -5.75 7.48
CA LEU A 256 15.07 -4.76 6.39
C LEU A 256 16.26 -3.80 6.51
N ARG A 257 16.80 -3.58 7.71
CA ARG A 257 18.00 -2.75 7.95
C ARG A 257 19.31 -3.50 7.73
N SER A 258 19.36 -4.82 7.93
CA SER A 258 20.60 -5.61 7.86
C SER A 258 21.08 -5.90 6.43
N ASN A 259 20.30 -5.54 5.41
CA ASN A 259 20.62 -5.67 3.99
C ASN A 259 21.05 -7.09 3.55
N ASN A 260 20.61 -8.12 4.27
CA ASN A 260 20.89 -9.53 4.01
C ASN A 260 19.93 -10.13 2.95
N LYS A 261 20.11 -11.43 2.64
CA LYS A 261 19.30 -12.13 1.63
C LYS A 261 17.80 -12.09 1.96
N GLU A 262 17.46 -12.21 3.25
CA GLU A 262 16.10 -12.13 3.77
C GLU A 262 15.52 -10.73 3.55
N ALA A 263 16.30 -9.67 3.76
CA ALA A 263 15.91 -8.29 3.48
C ALA A 263 15.59 -8.10 1.98
N SER A 264 16.43 -8.64 1.09
CA SER A 264 16.19 -8.59 -0.36
C SER A 264 14.90 -9.31 -0.74
N GLN A 265 14.63 -10.48 -0.13
CA GLN A 265 13.41 -11.25 -0.35
C GLN A 265 12.16 -10.49 0.13
N ILE A 266 12.20 -9.86 1.30
CA ILE A 266 11.09 -9.03 1.81
C ILE A 266 10.86 -7.83 0.87
N ARG A 267 11.91 -7.09 0.50
CA ARG A 267 11.77 -5.94 -0.41
C ARG A 267 11.18 -6.35 -1.76
N GLN A 268 11.59 -7.51 -2.30
CA GLN A 268 11.02 -8.03 -3.54
C GLN A 268 9.54 -8.37 -3.39
N ALA A 269 9.16 -9.09 -2.33
CA ALA A 269 7.76 -9.44 -2.08
C ALA A 269 6.87 -8.21 -1.96
N VAL A 270 7.38 -7.13 -1.35
CA VAL A 270 6.64 -5.89 -1.22
C VAL A 270 6.58 -5.14 -2.54
N ALA A 271 7.67 -5.08 -3.31
CA ALA A 271 7.67 -4.48 -4.65
C ALA A 271 6.65 -5.17 -5.57
N GLU A 272 6.63 -6.51 -5.59
CA GLU A 272 5.63 -7.32 -6.31
C GLU A 272 4.20 -6.99 -5.85
N CYS A 273 3.99 -6.77 -4.54
CA CYS A 273 2.69 -6.35 -4.01
C CYS A 273 2.23 -4.99 -4.55
N PHE A 274 3.15 -4.08 -4.85
CA PHE A 274 2.83 -2.79 -5.46
C PHE A 274 2.79 -2.81 -7.00
N GLY A 275 3.04 -3.96 -7.63
CA GLY A 275 3.16 -4.06 -9.09
C GLY A 275 4.43 -3.40 -9.64
N LEU A 276 5.50 -3.37 -8.82
CA LEU A 276 6.79 -2.79 -9.18
C LEU A 276 7.78 -3.92 -9.46
N SER A 277 8.32 -3.98 -10.67
CA SER A 277 9.39 -4.92 -10.99
C SER A 277 10.76 -4.33 -10.60
N LYS A 278 11.59 -5.11 -9.90
CA LYS A 278 13.01 -4.78 -9.74
C LYS A 278 13.73 -5.10 -11.03
N THR A 279 13.80 -4.14 -11.94
CA THR A 279 14.93 -4.07 -12.85
C THR A 279 15.90 -3.05 -12.24
N GLY A 280 17.19 -3.37 -12.16
CA GLY A 280 18.17 -2.59 -11.40
C GLY A 280 18.02 -1.07 -11.57
N ALA A 281 18.01 -0.36 -10.44
CA ALA A 281 17.99 1.09 -10.29
C ALA A 281 16.71 1.88 -10.63
N GLU A 282 15.64 1.28 -11.16
CA GLU A 282 14.39 2.03 -11.39
C GLU A 282 13.15 1.18 -11.04
N LEU A 283 12.39 1.64 -10.03
CA LEU A 283 11.04 1.16 -9.77
C LEU A 283 10.13 1.69 -10.90
N LYS A 284 9.93 0.89 -11.94
CA LYS A 284 8.96 1.19 -13.01
C LYS A 284 7.65 0.44 -12.74
N LEU A 285 6.54 1.09 -13.04
CA LEU A 285 5.24 0.44 -13.14
C LEU A 285 5.31 -0.58 -14.29
N ASP A 286 4.93 -1.83 -14.03
CA ASP A 286 4.72 -2.79 -15.12
C ASP A 286 3.50 -2.29 -15.95
N ASN A 287 3.74 -2.03 -17.24
CA ASN A 287 2.71 -1.64 -18.21
C ASN A 287 1.72 -2.76 -18.47
#